data_AF-A0A2R3Z8U0-F1
#
_entry.id   AF-A0A2R3Z8U0-F1
#
_cell.length_a   1.000
_cell.length_b   1.000
_cell.length_c   1.000
_cell.angle_alpha   90.00
_cell.angle_beta   90.00
_cell.angle_gamma   90.00
#
_symmetry.space_group_name_H-M   'P 1'
#
loop_
_entity.id
_entity.type
_entity.pdbx_description
1 polymer ?
#
loop_
_entity_poly.entity_id
_entity_poly.type
_entity_poly.pdbx_seq_one_letter_code
_entity_poly.pdbx_strand_id
1 'polypeptide(L)'
;MDLPEVSSINIIKDLFFYFLGAAVIVLGLVSFYTIFYSWKYRRRKNSKDEEPEQIHENRKFEFWMIGLALALVTGFFFYSLNAMNRIQGVPEHPDPELVIVGHQWWWEANYPKDNISTANEVHIPAGKMVHVKFTSADVIHSWWIPKIGRKMDLMPGYDNYMSIYVDKPGVYRGSCSEFCGDQHGWMKIRLIAHTPEGFERWKKQEHTHAPGEQDSLFYRGQQLFHTKSCTSCHSTIVTKKNPNIGPNLANFASREYFLSNVKKNNTANLKAWLRDPQQLKPGAHMPNFALTTEEVNALTHYLQNLK
;
A
#
# COMPACT_ATOMS: atom_id res chain seq x y z
N MET A 1 13.58 -17.97 16.77
CA MET A 1 13.86 -16.79 17.61
C MET A 1 12.79 -15.79 17.24
N ASP A 2 11.79 -15.59 18.09
CA ASP A 2 10.69 -14.67 17.80
C ASP A 2 11.28 -13.28 17.59
N LEU A 3 11.10 -12.75 16.38
CA LEU A 3 11.56 -11.41 16.06
C LEU A 3 10.76 -10.45 16.94
N PRO A 4 11.42 -9.46 17.58
CA PRO A 4 10.70 -8.52 18.41
C PRO A 4 9.62 -7.84 17.56
N GLU A 5 8.45 -7.65 18.16
CA GLU A 5 7.32 -6.95 17.54
C GLU A 5 7.65 -5.48 17.33
N VAL A 6 8.49 -5.19 16.34
CA VAL A 6 8.99 -3.86 16.07
C VAL A 6 8.34 -3.34 14.80
N SER A 7 7.72 -2.18 14.93
CA SER A 7 7.17 -1.47 13.79
C SER A 7 8.29 -1.08 12.82
N SER A 8 8.26 -1.59 11.59
CA SER A 8 9.29 -1.34 10.57
C SER A 8 9.50 0.15 10.32
N ILE A 9 8.43 0.96 10.40
CA ILE A 9 8.51 2.41 10.21
C ILE A 9 9.41 3.10 11.24
N ASN A 10 9.46 2.64 12.50
CA ASN A 10 10.30 3.27 13.51
C ASN A 10 11.79 3.07 13.20
N ILE A 11 12.16 1.84 12.83
CA ILE A 11 13.54 1.52 12.42
C ILE A 11 13.95 2.34 11.18
N ILE A 12 13.07 2.40 10.18
CA ILE A 12 13.32 3.18 8.95
C ILE A 12 13.43 4.69 9.26
N LYS A 13 12.58 5.20 10.16
CA LYS A 13 12.60 6.60 10.58
C LYS A 13 13.91 6.96 11.27
N ASP A 14 14.38 6.13 12.19
CA ASP A 14 15.65 6.35 12.87
C ASP A 14 16.79 6.37 11.85
N LEU A 15 16.84 5.38 10.95
CA LEU A 15 17.80 5.32 9.85
C LEU A 15 17.81 6.61 9.02
N PHE A 16 16.63 7.09 8.62
CA PHE A 16 16.48 8.31 7.85
C PHE A 16 17.08 9.53 8.58
N PHE A 17 16.79 9.72 9.87
CA PHE A 17 17.29 10.90 10.59
C PHE A 17 18.80 10.87 10.82
N TYR A 18 19.41 9.69 11.01
CA TYR A 18 20.87 9.57 11.07
C TYR A 18 21.53 9.97 9.74
N PHE A 19 21.02 9.44 8.62
CA PHE A 19 21.51 9.80 7.29
C PHE A 19 21.31 11.28 6.97
N LEU A 20 20.13 11.81 7.29
CA LEU A 20 19.81 13.22 7.08
C LEU A 20 20.75 14.14 7.87
N GLY A 21 21.00 13.82 9.15
CA GLY A 21 21.90 14.60 9.99
C GLY A 21 23.31 14.67 9.41
N ALA A 22 23.86 13.53 8.99
CA ALA A 22 25.17 13.49 8.35
C ALA A 22 25.20 14.22 7.00
N ALA A 23 24.17 14.05 6.17
CA ALA A 23 24.05 14.74 4.89
C ALA A 23 24.02 16.26 5.07
N VAL A 24 23.25 16.77 6.05
CA VAL A 24 23.19 18.20 6.38
C VAL A 24 24.56 18.74 6.82
N ILE A 25 25.29 17.99 7.65
CA ILE A 25 26.63 18.39 8.10
C ILE A 25 27.60 18.45 6.92
N VAL A 26 27.66 17.40 6.10
CA VAL A 26 28.58 17.34 4.95
C VAL A 26 28.24 18.43 3.92
N LEU A 27 26.96 18.57 3.56
CA LEU A 27 26.52 19.59 2.62
C LEU A 27 26.80 21.00 3.16
N GLY A 28 26.56 21.22 4.45
CA GLY A 28 26.84 22.49 5.13
C GLY A 28 28.32 22.84 5.08
N LEU A 29 29.21 21.89 5.37
CA LEU A 29 30.66 22.09 5.30
C LEU A 29 31.11 22.39 3.87
N VAL A 30 30.71 21.58 2.89
CA VAL A 30 31.09 21.79 1.48
C VAL A 30 30.59 23.14 1.01
N SER A 31 29.32 23.46 1.25
CA SER A 31 28.71 24.72 0.85
C SER A 31 29.38 25.92 1.54
N PHE A 32 29.69 25.82 2.84
CA PHE A 32 30.42 26.84 3.58
C PHE A 32 31.79 27.10 2.96
N TYR A 33 32.61 26.07 2.72
CA TYR A 33 33.94 26.23 2.17
C TYR A 33 33.90 26.74 0.72
N THR A 34 32.99 26.24 -0.11
CA THR A 34 32.80 26.75 -1.48
C THR A 34 32.47 28.24 -1.45
N ILE A 35 31.47 28.66 -0.67
CA ILE A 35 31.08 30.07 -0.57
C ILE A 35 32.21 30.92 0.02
N PHE A 36 32.84 30.44 1.11
CA PHE A 36 33.93 31.13 1.77
C PHE A 36 35.10 31.37 0.81
N TYR A 37 35.55 30.35 0.09
CA TYR A 37 36.66 30.49 -0.85
C TYR A 37 36.29 31.28 -2.10
N SER A 38 35.08 31.09 -2.66
CA SER A 38 34.57 31.93 -3.74
C SER A 38 34.49 33.40 -3.36
N TRP A 39 34.16 33.72 -2.10
CA TRP A 39 34.11 35.09 -1.60
C TRP A 39 35.51 35.64 -1.26
N LYS A 40 36.32 34.86 -0.53
CA LYS A 40 37.64 35.26 -0.01
C LYS A 40 38.65 35.48 -1.13
N TYR A 41 38.67 34.60 -2.13
CA TYR A 41 39.60 34.63 -3.26
C TYR A 41 38.96 35.23 -4.54
N ARG A 42 37.83 35.92 -4.41
CA ARG A 42 37.21 36.66 -5.52
C ARG A 42 38.16 37.74 -6.05
N ARG A 43 38.46 37.72 -7.35
CA ARG A 43 39.29 38.75 -8.03
C ARG A 43 38.69 40.15 -7.80
N ARG A 44 39.52 41.10 -7.37
CA ARG A 44 39.12 42.51 -7.15
C ARG A 44 39.51 43.34 -8.38
N LYS A 45 38.76 44.42 -8.65
CA LYS A 45 38.97 45.25 -9.85
C LYS A 45 40.38 45.87 -9.95
N ASN A 46 41.06 46.07 -8.82
CA ASN A 46 42.39 46.68 -8.73
C ASN A 46 43.49 45.70 -8.29
N SER A 47 43.27 44.38 -8.39
CA SER A 47 44.34 43.41 -8.08
C SER A 47 45.37 43.38 -9.20
N LYS A 48 46.67 43.38 -8.84
CA LYS A 48 47.77 43.14 -9.78
C LYS A 48 47.60 41.79 -10.49
N ASP A 49 48.06 41.68 -11.73
CA ASP A 49 48.12 40.42 -12.49
C ASP A 49 49.28 39.53 -11.96
N GLU A 50 49.22 39.21 -10.67
CA GLU A 50 50.11 38.24 -10.04
C GLU A 50 49.37 36.90 -9.90
N GLU A 51 50.03 35.82 -10.29
CA GLU A 51 49.48 34.47 -10.16
C GLU A 51 49.42 34.04 -8.68
N PRO A 52 48.38 33.30 -8.25
CA PRO A 52 48.30 32.79 -6.89
C PRO A 52 49.37 31.72 -6.64
N GLU A 53 49.65 31.44 -5.36
CA GLU A 53 50.57 30.37 -4.96
C GLU A 53 50.16 29.02 -5.58
N GLN A 54 51.10 28.39 -6.30
CA GLN A 54 50.86 27.14 -7.02
C GLN A 54 51.10 25.95 -6.08
N ILE A 55 50.04 25.52 -5.39
CA ILE A 55 50.05 24.33 -4.53
C ILE A 55 49.42 23.17 -5.30
N HIS A 56 50.19 22.11 -5.55
CA HIS A 56 49.74 20.97 -6.37
C HIS A 56 49.23 19.77 -5.58
N GLU A 57 49.76 19.50 -4.38
CA GLU A 57 49.35 18.34 -3.58
C GLU A 57 49.30 18.65 -2.09
N ASN A 58 48.40 17.95 -1.39
CA ASN A 58 48.40 17.88 0.07
C ASN A 58 48.01 16.47 0.51
N ARG A 59 48.98 15.55 0.44
CA ARG A 59 48.77 14.12 0.73
C ARG A 59 48.16 13.85 2.11
N LYS A 60 48.47 14.68 3.11
CA LYS A 60 47.88 14.56 4.45
C LYS A 60 46.38 14.83 4.39
N PHE A 61 45.97 15.93 3.75
CA PHE A 61 44.56 16.29 3.59
C PHE A 61 43.80 15.25 2.76
N GLU A 62 44.39 14.79 1.65
CA GLU A 62 43.82 13.74 0.81
C GLU A 62 43.56 12.45 1.60
N PHE A 63 44.55 11.99 2.39
CA PHE A 63 44.38 10.81 3.24
C PHE A 63 43.25 10.98 4.26
N TRP A 64 43.15 12.15 4.90
CA TRP A 64 42.07 12.44 5.85
C TRP A 64 40.69 12.45 5.20
N MET A 65 40.55 13.07 4.03
CA MET A 65 39.28 13.12 3.31
C MET A 65 38.82 11.74 2.84
N ILE A 66 39.75 10.93 2.30
CA ILE A 66 39.46 9.55 1.89
C ILE A 66 39.10 8.70 3.12
N GLY A 67 39.90 8.78 4.19
CA GLY A 67 39.67 8.03 5.42
C GLY A 67 38.32 8.37 6.07
N LEU A 68 37.96 9.65 6.14
CA LEU A 68 36.68 10.10 6.66
C LEU A 68 35.50 9.60 5.81
N ALA A 69 35.59 9.74 4.48
CA ALA A 69 34.55 9.26 3.58
C ALA A 69 34.34 7.75 3.70
N LEU A 70 35.44 6.98 3.74
CA LEU A 70 35.40 5.53 3.92
C LEU A 70 34.77 5.16 5.26
N ALA A 71 35.21 5.78 6.36
CA ALA A 71 34.65 5.52 7.69
C ALA A 71 33.14 5.80 7.76
N LEU A 72 32.67 6.91 7.17
CA LEU A 72 31.25 7.25 7.11
C LEU A 72 30.45 6.20 6.31
N VAL A 73 30.92 5.84 5.12
CA VAL A 73 30.25 4.85 4.26
C VAL A 73 30.22 3.49 4.95
N THR A 74 31.33 3.03 5.54
CA THR A 74 31.39 1.77 6.28
C THR A 74 30.44 1.77 7.48
N GLY A 75 30.40 2.86 8.26
CA GLY A 75 29.46 3.00 9.38
C GLY A 75 28.00 2.91 8.94
N PHE A 76 27.63 3.65 7.89
CA PHE A 76 26.28 3.60 7.34
C PHE A 76 25.90 2.24 6.74
N PHE A 77 26.86 1.56 6.12
CA PHE A 77 26.66 0.23 5.57
C PHE A 77 26.27 -0.77 6.65
N PHE A 78 27.06 -0.89 7.73
CA PHE A 78 26.76 -1.81 8.82
C PHE A 78 25.49 -1.43 9.58
N TYR A 79 25.23 -0.14 9.76
CA TYR A 79 23.99 0.33 10.37
C TYR A 79 22.76 -0.04 9.52
N SER A 80 22.85 0.10 8.20
CA SER A 80 21.81 -0.30 7.25
C SER A 80 21.60 -1.82 7.21
N LEU A 81 22.67 -2.63 7.23
CA LEU A 81 22.58 -4.09 7.32
C LEU A 81 21.84 -4.54 8.59
N ASN A 82 22.17 -3.95 9.74
CA ASN A 82 21.50 -4.24 11.00
C ASN A 82 20.00 -3.87 10.95
N ALA A 83 19.67 -2.71 10.38
CA ALA A 83 18.28 -2.29 10.19
C ALA A 83 17.53 -3.26 9.25
N MET A 84 18.15 -3.64 8.13
CA MET A 84 17.57 -4.60 7.18
C MET A 84 17.31 -5.96 7.82
N ASN A 85 18.25 -6.53 8.57
CA ASN A 85 18.06 -7.82 9.25
C ASN A 85 16.90 -7.80 10.25
N ARG A 86 16.72 -6.69 10.98
CA ARG A 86 15.61 -6.53 11.93
C ARG A 86 14.25 -6.40 11.27
N ILE A 87 14.20 -5.81 10.07
CA ILE A 87 12.97 -5.61 9.30
C ILE A 87 12.65 -6.87 8.49
N GLN A 88 13.61 -7.39 7.75
CA GLN A 88 13.41 -8.47 6.77
C GLN A 88 13.29 -9.86 7.37
N GLY A 89 13.42 -10.01 8.69
CA GLY A 89 13.11 -11.26 9.37
C GLY A 89 11.68 -11.72 9.08
N VAL A 90 11.53 -12.53 8.05
CA VAL A 90 10.34 -13.29 7.72
C VAL A 90 10.80 -14.74 7.84
N PRO A 91 10.05 -15.62 8.53
CA PRO A 91 10.40 -17.04 8.58
C PRO A 91 10.61 -17.59 7.16
N GLU A 92 11.55 -18.52 6.97
CA GLU A 92 11.63 -19.28 5.72
C GLU A 92 10.33 -20.12 5.61
N HIS A 93 9.42 -19.72 4.72
CA HIS A 93 8.09 -20.32 4.50
C HIS A 93 7.06 -20.08 5.61
N PRO A 94 6.62 -18.84 5.86
CA PRO A 94 5.55 -18.60 6.81
C PRO A 94 4.23 -19.10 6.23
N ASP A 95 3.47 -19.87 7.01
CA ASP A 95 2.05 -20.14 6.72
C ASP A 95 1.26 -18.82 6.82
N PRO A 96 0.81 -18.23 5.69
CA PRO A 96 0.34 -16.86 5.68
C PRO A 96 -1.04 -16.76 6.36
N GLU A 97 -1.15 -15.83 7.31
CA GLU A 97 -2.44 -15.47 7.91
C GLU A 97 -3.29 -14.63 6.95
N LEU A 98 -2.63 -13.94 6.01
CA LEU A 98 -3.23 -13.08 5.01
C LEU A 98 -2.53 -13.27 3.65
N VAL A 99 -3.31 -13.41 2.59
CA VAL A 99 -2.82 -13.43 1.21
C VAL A 99 -3.42 -12.25 0.47
N ILE A 100 -2.56 -11.34 0.00
CA ILE A 100 -2.96 -10.20 -0.81
C ILE A 100 -2.67 -10.51 -2.28
N VAL A 101 -3.69 -10.41 -3.13
CA VAL A 101 -3.56 -10.57 -4.58
C VAL A 101 -3.82 -9.25 -5.28
N GLY A 102 -2.89 -8.84 -6.14
CA GLY A 102 -3.04 -7.69 -7.01
C GLY A 102 -3.82 -8.05 -8.27
N HIS A 103 -4.79 -7.21 -8.63
CA HIS A 103 -5.55 -7.27 -9.88
C HIS A 103 -5.62 -5.86 -10.47
N GLN A 104 -5.71 -5.70 -11.79
CA GLN A 104 -5.96 -4.41 -12.45
C GLN A 104 -7.44 -4.01 -12.26
N TRP A 105 -7.78 -3.01 -11.44
CA TRP A 105 -6.96 -2.27 -10.46
C TRP A 105 -7.64 -2.26 -9.10
N TRP A 106 -7.59 -3.39 -8.40
CA TRP A 106 -8.21 -3.63 -7.10
C TRP A 106 -7.41 -4.69 -6.32
N TRP A 107 -7.63 -4.74 -5.01
CA TRP A 107 -6.89 -5.64 -4.12
C TRP A 107 -7.81 -6.74 -3.60
N GLU A 108 -7.39 -8.00 -3.73
CA GLU A 108 -8.03 -9.14 -3.06
C GLU A 108 -7.29 -9.42 -1.75
N ALA A 109 -8.03 -9.64 -0.67
CA ALA A 109 -7.47 -9.98 0.63
C ALA A 109 -8.12 -11.27 1.13
N ASN A 110 -7.35 -12.35 1.17
CA ASN A 110 -7.81 -13.65 1.64
C ASN A 110 -7.22 -13.98 2.99
N TYR A 111 -8.05 -14.54 3.87
CA TYR A 111 -7.70 -15.05 5.19
C TYR A 111 -7.94 -16.56 5.15
N PRO A 112 -6.93 -17.37 4.75
CA PRO A 112 -7.15 -18.79 4.44
C PRO A 112 -7.65 -19.58 5.64
N LYS A 113 -7.16 -19.27 6.85
CA LYS A 113 -7.50 -19.94 8.10
C LYS A 113 -8.95 -19.71 8.52
N ASP A 114 -9.51 -18.56 8.17
CA ASP A 114 -10.87 -18.17 8.52
C ASP A 114 -11.86 -18.33 7.36
N ASN A 115 -11.38 -18.76 6.18
CA ASN A 115 -12.16 -18.87 4.93
C ASN A 115 -12.89 -17.57 4.55
N ILE A 116 -12.21 -16.43 4.72
CA ILE A 116 -12.72 -15.09 4.39
C ILE A 116 -11.97 -14.55 3.17
N SER A 117 -12.68 -13.95 2.22
CA SER A 117 -12.14 -13.26 1.06
C SER A 117 -12.83 -11.89 0.92
N THR A 118 -12.08 -10.83 1.19
CA THR A 118 -12.54 -9.45 1.03
C THR A 118 -11.89 -8.79 -0.19
N ALA A 119 -12.40 -7.62 -0.55
CA ALA A 119 -11.83 -6.81 -1.62
C ALA A 119 -11.62 -5.37 -1.16
N ASN A 120 -10.45 -4.81 -1.49
CA ASN A 120 -10.00 -3.44 -1.27
C ASN A 120 -9.85 -2.99 0.19
N GLU A 121 -10.46 -3.69 1.15
CA GLU A 121 -10.32 -3.48 2.58
C GLU A 121 -9.58 -4.67 3.21
N VAL A 122 -8.46 -4.36 3.86
CA VAL A 122 -7.62 -5.33 4.57
C VAL A 122 -7.81 -5.10 6.07
N HIS A 123 -8.04 -6.14 6.84
CA HIS A 123 -8.25 -6.08 8.27
C HIS A 123 -7.16 -6.87 8.99
N ILE A 124 -6.58 -6.31 10.04
CA ILE A 124 -5.57 -7.00 10.86
C ILE A 124 -5.76 -6.68 12.35
N PRO A 125 -5.30 -7.53 13.28
CA PRO A 125 -5.19 -7.18 14.68
C PRO A 125 -3.99 -6.26 14.94
N ALA A 126 -4.21 -5.14 15.62
CA ALA A 126 -3.12 -4.31 16.15
C ALA A 126 -2.44 -5.03 17.32
N GLY A 127 -1.14 -4.77 17.51
CA GLY A 127 -0.34 -5.39 18.57
C GLY A 127 -0.03 -6.87 18.34
N LYS A 128 -0.19 -7.38 17.10
CA LYS A 128 0.21 -8.73 16.72
C LYS A 128 0.93 -8.70 15.37
N MET A 129 1.99 -9.48 15.24
CA MET A 129 2.64 -9.73 13.95
C MET A 129 1.70 -10.50 13.00
N VAL A 130 1.55 -10.01 11.76
CA VAL A 130 0.77 -10.69 10.72
C VAL A 130 1.67 -11.09 9.57
N HIS A 131 1.75 -12.38 9.26
CA HIS A 131 2.52 -12.86 8.10
C HIS A 131 1.67 -12.80 6.83
N VAL A 132 2.15 -12.03 5.85
CA VAL A 132 1.40 -11.76 4.62
C VAL A 132 2.15 -12.30 3.41
N LYS A 133 1.43 -13.06 2.59
CA LYS A 133 1.86 -13.47 1.25
C LYS A 133 1.32 -12.48 0.22
N PHE A 134 2.15 -12.13 -0.74
CA PHE A 134 1.91 -11.15 -1.80
C PHE A 134 2.11 -11.82 -3.16
N THR A 135 1.10 -11.76 -4.02
CA THR A 135 1.14 -12.34 -5.37
C THR A 135 0.26 -11.56 -6.33
N SER A 136 0.40 -11.73 -7.64
CA SER A 136 -0.40 -11.01 -8.63
C SER A 136 -1.14 -11.95 -9.57
N ALA A 137 -2.36 -11.58 -9.96
CA ALA A 137 -3.16 -12.28 -10.94
C ALA A 137 -2.87 -11.84 -12.39
N ASP A 138 -2.21 -10.69 -12.60
CA ASP A 138 -2.01 -10.10 -13.92
C ASP A 138 -0.62 -9.49 -14.16
N VAL A 139 -0.37 -8.26 -13.74
CA VAL A 139 0.88 -7.50 -13.93
C VAL A 139 1.56 -7.26 -12.58
N ILE A 140 2.75 -6.66 -12.58
CA ILE A 140 3.40 -6.30 -11.31
C ILE A 140 2.62 -5.18 -10.64
N HIS A 141 2.37 -5.33 -9.34
CA HIS A 141 1.87 -4.28 -8.46
C HIS A 141 2.83 -4.09 -7.28
N SER A 142 2.62 -3.07 -6.47
CA SER A 142 3.38 -2.91 -5.22
C SER A 142 2.48 -2.41 -4.11
N TRP A 143 2.34 -3.20 -3.06
CA TRP A 143 1.50 -2.87 -1.92
C TRP A 143 2.28 -2.00 -0.94
N TRP A 144 1.89 -0.73 -0.80
CA TRP A 144 2.58 0.20 0.06
C TRP A 144 1.65 1.05 0.93
N ILE A 145 1.85 0.95 2.24
CA ILE A 145 1.26 1.84 3.24
C ILE A 145 2.40 2.59 3.92
N PRO A 146 2.63 3.89 3.61
CA PRO A 146 3.78 4.64 4.12
C PRO A 146 3.91 4.64 5.65
N LYS A 147 2.77 4.66 6.37
CA LYS A 147 2.75 4.63 7.85
C LYS A 147 3.15 3.29 8.47
N ILE A 148 3.18 2.21 7.69
CA ILE A 148 3.61 0.87 8.15
C ILE A 148 5.08 0.63 7.82
N GLY A 149 5.60 1.28 6.78
CA GLY A 149 7.02 1.25 6.41
C GLY A 149 7.22 0.69 5.02
N ARG A 150 7.79 -0.52 4.92
CA ARG A 150 8.23 -1.09 3.64
C ARG A 150 7.04 -1.32 2.69
N LYS A 151 7.33 -1.24 1.39
CA LYS A 151 6.47 -1.76 0.32
C LYS A 151 6.83 -3.23 0.05
N MET A 152 5.89 -3.98 -0.52
CA MET A 152 6.17 -5.30 -1.07
C MET A 152 5.58 -5.42 -2.46
N ASP A 153 6.38 -5.88 -3.42
CA ASP A 153 5.94 -6.03 -4.80
C ASP A 153 5.16 -7.34 -4.97
N LEU A 154 4.13 -7.33 -5.80
CA LEU A 154 3.27 -8.47 -6.11
C LEU A 154 3.58 -8.85 -7.55
N MET A 155 4.10 -10.05 -7.77
CA MET A 155 4.61 -10.49 -9.06
C MET A 155 3.82 -11.70 -9.57
N PRO A 156 3.39 -11.71 -10.84
CA PRO A 156 2.77 -12.90 -11.42
C PRO A 156 3.74 -14.08 -11.40
N GLY A 157 3.29 -15.22 -10.85
CA GLY A 157 4.09 -16.44 -10.78
C GLY A 157 5.15 -16.49 -9.68
N TYR A 158 5.29 -15.45 -8.84
CA TYR A 158 6.24 -15.41 -7.74
C TYR A 158 5.59 -14.89 -6.45
N ASP A 159 5.71 -15.66 -5.38
CA ASP A 159 5.19 -15.29 -4.08
C ASP A 159 6.24 -14.52 -3.27
N ASN A 160 5.88 -13.30 -2.89
CA ASN A 160 6.66 -12.51 -1.94
C ASN A 160 6.03 -12.59 -0.54
N TYR A 161 6.83 -12.41 0.49
CA TYR A 161 6.38 -12.49 1.88
C TYR A 161 6.87 -11.29 2.69
N MET A 162 5.99 -10.74 3.52
CA MET A 162 6.33 -9.70 4.48
C MET A 162 5.50 -9.87 5.75
N SER A 163 6.15 -9.68 6.89
CA SER A 163 5.49 -9.55 8.18
C SER A 163 5.08 -8.09 8.40
N ILE A 164 3.83 -7.86 8.78
CA ILE A 164 3.27 -6.54 9.08
C ILE A 164 3.00 -6.46 10.58
N TYR A 165 3.37 -5.33 11.18
CA TYR A 165 3.05 -4.99 12.55
C TYR A 165 2.55 -3.57 12.67
N VAL A 166 1.41 -3.41 13.35
CA VAL A 166 0.81 -2.12 13.64
C VAL A 166 0.51 -2.05 15.14
N ASP A 167 1.11 -1.07 15.82
CA ASP A 167 0.97 -0.87 17.26
C ASP A 167 -0.44 -0.40 17.66
N LYS A 168 -0.99 0.58 16.93
CA LYS A 168 -2.23 1.26 17.31
C LYS A 168 -3.40 0.89 16.39
N PRO A 169 -4.59 0.59 16.95
CA PRO A 169 -5.80 0.48 16.15
C PRO A 169 -6.07 1.76 15.35
N GLY A 170 -6.60 1.61 14.14
CA GLY A 170 -6.92 2.73 13.27
C GLY A 170 -6.95 2.36 11.79
N VAL A 171 -7.17 3.38 10.96
CA VAL A 171 -7.22 3.24 9.50
C VAL A 171 -5.92 3.75 8.89
N TYR A 172 -5.26 2.86 8.14
CA TYR A 172 -4.00 3.10 7.47
C TYR A 172 -4.25 3.11 5.96
N ARG A 173 -3.79 4.18 5.30
CA ARG A 173 -4.02 4.40 3.87
C ARG A 173 -2.72 4.22 3.09
N GLY A 174 -2.85 3.63 1.92
CA GLY A 174 -1.74 3.41 0.99
C GLY A 174 -2.22 3.43 -0.46
N SER A 175 -1.32 3.05 -1.35
CA SER A 175 -1.58 2.95 -2.78
C SER A 175 -0.70 1.89 -3.42
N CYS A 176 -1.07 1.48 -4.63
CA CYS A 176 -0.12 0.80 -5.50
C CYS A 176 1.09 1.71 -5.73
N SER A 177 2.31 1.20 -5.56
CA SER A 177 3.57 1.92 -5.82
C SER A 177 4.40 1.33 -6.96
N GLU A 178 3.76 0.55 -7.83
CA GLU A 178 4.33 0.07 -9.09
C GLU A 178 3.36 0.39 -10.23
N PHE A 179 3.86 0.96 -11.32
CA PHE A 179 2.99 1.38 -12.40
C PHE A 179 2.33 0.16 -13.06
N CYS A 180 1.01 0.05 -12.91
CA CYS A 180 0.24 -1.13 -13.32
C CYS A 180 -0.82 -0.83 -14.39
N GLY A 181 -0.73 0.32 -15.07
CA GLY A 181 -1.62 0.73 -16.17
C GLY A 181 -2.58 1.88 -15.81
N ASP A 182 -3.61 2.06 -16.64
CA ASP A 182 -4.49 3.24 -16.70
C ASP A 182 -5.04 3.70 -15.34
N GLN A 183 -5.41 2.77 -14.46
CA GLN A 183 -5.97 3.13 -13.15
C GLN A 183 -4.99 2.98 -11.99
N HIS A 184 -3.68 2.96 -12.26
CA HIS A 184 -2.64 2.90 -11.24
C HIS A 184 -2.86 3.95 -10.13
N GLY A 185 -3.10 5.22 -10.50
CA GLY A 185 -3.34 6.31 -9.54
C GLY A 185 -4.62 6.17 -8.69
N TRP A 186 -5.48 5.22 -9.03
CA TRP A 186 -6.73 4.91 -8.34
C TRP A 186 -6.73 3.57 -7.61
N MET A 187 -5.62 2.83 -7.63
CA MET A 187 -5.46 1.57 -6.93
C MET A 187 -5.06 1.81 -5.47
N LYS A 188 -6.00 2.33 -4.65
CA LYS A 188 -5.72 2.72 -3.26
C LYS A 188 -5.96 1.56 -2.29
N ILE A 189 -5.15 1.54 -1.23
CA ILE A 189 -5.18 0.55 -0.17
C ILE A 189 -5.82 1.17 1.07
N ARG A 190 -6.70 0.42 1.72
CA ARG A 190 -7.25 0.74 3.04
C ARG A 190 -7.05 -0.45 3.95
N LEU A 191 -6.21 -0.28 4.96
CA LEU A 191 -5.97 -1.27 6.01
C LEU A 191 -6.62 -0.78 7.30
N ILE A 192 -7.38 -1.65 7.96
CA ILE A 192 -8.07 -1.43 9.22
C ILE A 192 -7.37 -2.29 10.27
N ALA A 193 -6.61 -1.63 11.14
CA ALA A 193 -6.06 -2.27 12.33
C ALA A 193 -7.09 -2.20 13.45
N HIS A 194 -7.58 -3.34 13.90
CA HIS A 194 -8.55 -3.45 15.00
C HIS A 194 -7.83 -3.69 16.33
N THR A 195 -8.53 -3.55 17.45
CA THR A 195 -8.07 -4.26 18.66
C THR A 195 -8.15 -5.77 18.41
N PRO A 196 -7.39 -6.62 19.13
CA PRO A 196 -7.48 -8.08 18.99
C PRO A 196 -8.94 -8.59 19.10
N GLU A 197 -9.71 -8.09 20.05
CA GLU A 197 -11.12 -8.47 20.24
C GLU A 197 -12.00 -7.94 19.10
N GLY A 198 -11.71 -6.75 18.58
CA GLY A 198 -12.38 -6.15 17.44
C GLY A 198 -12.16 -6.96 16.16
N PHE A 199 -10.95 -7.47 15.95
CA PHE A 199 -10.62 -8.32 14.82
C PHE A 199 -11.38 -9.65 14.88
N GLU A 200 -11.40 -10.32 16.04
CA GLU A 200 -12.17 -11.56 16.22
C GLU A 200 -13.68 -11.33 16.04
N ARG A 201 -14.20 -10.19 16.49
CA ARG A 201 -15.60 -9.81 16.25
C ARG A 201 -15.87 -9.61 14.75
N TRP A 202 -14.98 -8.90 14.06
CA TRP A 202 -15.09 -8.68 12.62
C TRP A 202 -15.12 -10.02 11.87
N LYS A 203 -14.20 -10.96 12.16
CA LYS A 203 -14.18 -12.28 11.52
C LYS A 203 -15.49 -13.05 11.69
N LYS A 204 -16.08 -13.02 12.90
CA LYS A 204 -17.38 -13.66 13.17
C LYS A 204 -18.50 -12.98 12.40
N GLN A 205 -18.48 -11.65 12.36
CA GLN A 205 -19.47 -10.85 11.64
C GLN A 205 -19.45 -11.15 10.15
N GLU A 206 -18.26 -11.27 9.54
CA GLU A 206 -18.15 -11.57 8.11
C GLU A 206 -18.98 -12.80 7.70
N HIS A 207 -18.97 -13.87 8.49
CA HIS A 207 -19.74 -15.10 8.22
C HIS A 207 -21.22 -15.05 8.62
N THR A 208 -21.63 -14.08 9.42
CA THR A 208 -22.95 -14.06 10.06
C THR A 208 -23.87 -12.93 9.62
N HIS A 209 -23.38 -11.99 8.81
CA HIS A 209 -24.23 -10.93 8.34
C HIS A 209 -25.40 -11.47 7.49
N ALA A 210 -26.61 -11.12 7.92
CA ALA A 210 -27.81 -11.33 7.15
C ALA A 210 -28.04 -10.12 6.23
N PRO A 211 -28.62 -10.31 5.04
CA PRO A 211 -29.06 -9.17 4.23
C PRO A 211 -30.01 -8.29 5.04
N GLY A 212 -29.94 -6.98 4.81
CA GLY A 212 -30.74 -5.96 5.48
C GLY A 212 -32.23 -6.06 5.16
N GLU A 213 -32.82 -5.00 4.63
CA GLU A 213 -34.22 -5.05 4.22
C GLU A 213 -34.37 -5.93 2.97
N GLN A 214 -35.23 -6.96 3.06
CA GLN A 214 -35.49 -7.93 1.99
C GLN A 214 -36.89 -7.73 1.40
N ASP A 215 -37.15 -6.51 0.93
CA ASP A 215 -38.42 -6.16 0.29
C ASP A 215 -38.50 -6.67 -1.17
N SER A 216 -39.57 -6.32 -1.88
CA SER A 216 -39.73 -6.69 -3.28
C SER A 216 -38.65 -6.11 -4.20
N LEU A 217 -38.10 -4.94 -3.85
CA LEU A 217 -37.03 -4.29 -4.62
C LEU A 217 -35.69 -5.01 -4.42
N PHE A 218 -35.41 -5.49 -3.21
CA PHE A 218 -34.25 -6.34 -2.91
C PHE A 218 -34.24 -7.60 -3.75
N TYR A 219 -35.33 -8.38 -3.76
CA TYR A 219 -35.39 -9.61 -4.55
C TYR A 219 -35.35 -9.34 -6.05
N ARG A 220 -35.92 -8.21 -6.51
CA ARG A 220 -35.76 -7.78 -7.90
C ARG A 220 -34.30 -7.48 -8.25
N GLY A 221 -33.60 -6.77 -7.37
CA GLY A 221 -32.16 -6.49 -7.53
C GLY A 221 -31.31 -7.76 -7.51
N GLN A 222 -31.61 -8.70 -6.62
CA GLN A 222 -30.96 -10.01 -6.57
C GLN A 222 -31.17 -10.77 -7.89
N GLN A 223 -32.41 -10.86 -8.38
CA GLN A 223 -32.70 -11.51 -9.66
C GLN A 223 -31.93 -10.85 -10.81
N LEU A 224 -31.90 -9.51 -10.86
CA LEU A 224 -31.13 -8.76 -11.86
C LEU A 224 -29.62 -9.04 -11.77
N PHE A 225 -29.09 -9.19 -10.56
CA PHE A 225 -27.67 -9.52 -10.36
C PHE A 225 -27.29 -10.86 -11.01
N HIS A 226 -28.22 -11.83 -10.99
CA HIS A 226 -28.06 -13.09 -11.70
C HIS A 226 -28.30 -12.95 -13.22
N THR A 227 -29.41 -12.33 -13.64
CA THR A 227 -29.79 -12.30 -15.06
C THR A 227 -28.94 -11.35 -15.91
N LYS A 228 -28.32 -10.33 -15.30
CA LYS A 228 -27.32 -9.46 -15.95
C LYS A 228 -25.90 -10.04 -15.84
N SER A 229 -25.75 -11.30 -15.40
CA SER A 229 -24.47 -12.01 -15.32
C SER A 229 -23.44 -11.35 -14.41
N CYS A 230 -23.86 -10.56 -13.40
CA CYS A 230 -22.93 -9.98 -12.42
C CYS A 230 -22.22 -11.08 -11.62
N THR A 231 -22.90 -12.22 -11.41
CA THR A 231 -22.35 -13.43 -10.78
C THR A 231 -21.27 -14.11 -11.60
N SER A 232 -21.03 -13.75 -12.87
CA SER A 232 -19.89 -14.28 -13.62
C SER A 232 -18.57 -13.71 -13.07
N CYS A 233 -18.56 -12.42 -12.72
CA CYS A 233 -17.36 -11.75 -12.23
C CYS A 233 -17.30 -11.67 -10.70
N HIS A 234 -18.42 -11.41 -10.04
CA HIS A 234 -18.47 -11.14 -8.60
C HIS A 234 -18.97 -12.35 -7.80
N SER A 235 -18.46 -12.49 -6.58
CA SER A 235 -19.04 -13.32 -5.52
C SER A 235 -19.88 -12.44 -4.60
N THR A 236 -20.94 -12.99 -4.02
CA THR A 236 -21.68 -12.36 -2.90
C THR A 236 -21.59 -13.19 -1.62
N ILE A 237 -20.79 -14.25 -1.64
CA ILE A 237 -20.46 -15.07 -0.47
C ILE A 237 -19.05 -14.74 -0.01
N VAL A 238 -18.83 -14.81 1.29
CA VAL A 238 -17.61 -14.38 1.99
C VAL A 238 -16.39 -15.18 1.56
N THR A 239 -16.60 -16.42 1.14
CA THR A 239 -15.52 -17.33 0.72
C THR A 239 -14.94 -16.95 -0.63
N LYS A 240 -13.68 -17.33 -0.85
CA LYS A 240 -13.01 -17.10 -2.14
C LYS A 240 -13.75 -17.81 -3.29
N LYS A 241 -13.94 -17.11 -4.40
CA LYS A 241 -14.46 -17.66 -5.66
C LYS A 241 -13.32 -17.84 -6.66
N ASN A 242 -13.33 -18.94 -7.40
CA ASN A 242 -12.40 -19.19 -8.51
C ASN A 242 -13.17 -19.45 -9.83
N PRO A 243 -12.79 -18.83 -10.97
CA PRO A 243 -11.82 -17.74 -11.09
C PRO A 243 -12.36 -16.44 -10.46
N ASN A 244 -11.47 -15.65 -9.85
CA ASN A 244 -11.82 -14.37 -9.24
C ASN A 244 -11.54 -13.24 -10.23
N ILE A 245 -12.59 -12.79 -10.93
CA ILE A 245 -12.47 -11.76 -11.98
C ILE A 245 -12.75 -10.38 -11.39
N GLY A 246 -13.85 -10.25 -10.65
CA GLY A 246 -14.25 -9.02 -10.00
C GLY A 246 -14.04 -9.10 -8.48
N PRO A 247 -14.01 -7.94 -7.79
CA PRO A 247 -13.95 -7.90 -6.34
C PRO A 247 -15.11 -8.69 -5.72
N ASN A 248 -14.84 -9.45 -4.67
CA ASN A 248 -15.91 -10.03 -3.84
C ASN A 248 -16.83 -8.90 -3.36
N LEU A 249 -18.15 -9.10 -3.38
CA LEU A 249 -19.20 -8.18 -2.95
C LEU A 249 -19.98 -8.69 -1.74
N ALA A 250 -19.52 -9.78 -1.09
CA ALA A 250 -19.99 -10.13 0.24
C ALA A 250 -19.86 -8.92 1.18
N ASN A 251 -20.90 -8.70 1.98
CA ASN A 251 -20.94 -7.63 2.98
C ASN A 251 -20.65 -6.24 2.39
N PHE A 252 -21.03 -6.01 1.11
CA PHE A 252 -20.73 -4.79 0.38
C PHE A 252 -21.21 -3.53 1.11
N ALA A 253 -22.38 -3.56 1.73
CA ALA A 253 -22.97 -2.44 2.44
C ALA A 253 -22.17 -2.05 3.69
N SER A 254 -21.41 -2.98 4.26
CA SER A 254 -20.58 -2.77 5.45
C SER A 254 -19.28 -1.99 5.13
N ARG A 255 -18.94 -1.84 3.84
CA ARG A 255 -17.74 -1.13 3.38
C ARG A 255 -17.93 0.38 3.41
N GLU A 256 -16.91 1.10 3.84
CA GLU A 256 -16.95 2.57 3.83
C GLU A 256 -16.69 3.14 2.42
N TYR A 257 -15.87 2.44 1.62
CA TYR A 257 -15.49 2.83 0.27
C TYR A 257 -15.58 1.66 -0.71
N PHE A 258 -15.68 1.99 -1.99
CA PHE A 258 -15.61 1.02 -3.09
C PHE A 258 -14.78 1.60 -4.24
N LEU A 259 -14.59 0.79 -5.30
CA LEU A 259 -13.71 1.11 -6.44
C LEU A 259 -12.27 1.34 -5.98
N SER A 260 -11.71 0.39 -5.24
CA SER A 260 -10.33 0.47 -4.77
C SER A 260 -10.07 1.72 -3.92
N ASN A 261 -11.01 1.98 -3.01
CA ASN A 261 -11.01 3.12 -2.08
C ASN A 261 -11.02 4.51 -2.75
N VAL A 262 -11.59 4.64 -3.96
CA VAL A 262 -11.70 5.92 -4.68
C VAL A 262 -12.97 6.67 -4.31
N LYS A 263 -14.10 5.97 -4.13
CA LYS A 263 -15.41 6.57 -3.88
C LYS A 263 -15.99 6.05 -2.58
N LYS A 264 -16.62 6.95 -1.81
CA LYS A 264 -17.39 6.57 -0.62
C LYS A 264 -18.55 5.67 -1.05
N ASN A 265 -18.77 4.59 -0.31
CA ASN A 265 -19.89 3.69 -0.55
C ASN A 265 -21.20 4.38 -0.13
N ASN A 266 -21.96 4.82 -1.12
CA ASN A 266 -23.29 5.39 -0.93
C ASN A 266 -24.12 5.19 -2.20
N THR A 267 -25.43 5.36 -2.07
CA THR A 267 -26.41 5.18 -3.16
C THR A 267 -26.07 6.01 -4.40
N ALA A 268 -25.67 7.27 -4.23
CA ALA A 268 -25.39 8.17 -5.37
C ALA A 268 -24.19 7.69 -6.19
N ASN A 269 -23.07 7.37 -5.53
CA ASN A 269 -21.87 6.89 -6.19
C ASN A 269 -22.08 5.50 -6.80
N LEU A 270 -22.81 4.60 -6.12
CA LEU A 270 -23.08 3.27 -6.66
C LEU A 270 -23.98 3.34 -7.90
N LYS A 271 -25.01 4.18 -7.90
CA LYS A 271 -25.82 4.42 -9.10
C LYS A 271 -24.99 5.00 -10.25
N ALA A 272 -24.10 5.95 -9.96
CA ALA A 272 -23.21 6.51 -10.98
C ALA A 272 -22.29 5.45 -11.58
N TRP A 273 -21.70 4.59 -10.75
CA TRP A 273 -20.86 3.47 -11.19
C TRP A 273 -21.62 2.48 -12.07
N LEU A 274 -22.82 2.06 -11.67
CA LEU A 274 -23.63 1.09 -12.42
C LEU A 274 -24.14 1.64 -13.76
N ARG A 275 -24.33 2.96 -13.88
CA ARG A 275 -24.76 3.61 -15.12
C ARG A 275 -23.64 3.71 -16.15
N ASP A 276 -22.46 4.14 -15.69
CA ASP A 276 -21.31 4.29 -16.56
C ASP A 276 -19.99 4.13 -15.79
N PRO A 277 -19.43 2.91 -15.75
CA PRO A 277 -18.14 2.66 -15.13
C PRO A 277 -17.01 3.53 -15.69
N GLN A 278 -17.01 3.79 -17.01
CA GLN A 278 -15.94 4.53 -17.68
C GLN A 278 -15.99 6.02 -17.35
N GLN A 279 -17.15 6.57 -17.02
CA GLN A 279 -17.26 7.97 -16.60
C GLN A 279 -16.69 8.19 -15.19
N LEU A 280 -16.83 7.19 -14.31
CA LEU A 280 -16.41 7.30 -12.91
C LEU A 280 -14.98 6.82 -12.67
N LYS A 281 -14.58 5.75 -13.37
CA LYS A 281 -13.25 5.16 -13.33
C LYS A 281 -12.84 4.76 -14.77
N PRO A 282 -12.44 5.73 -15.62
CA PRO A 282 -11.87 5.48 -16.96
C PRO A 282 -10.82 4.38 -16.98
N GLY A 283 -10.90 3.49 -17.96
CA GLY A 283 -10.04 2.31 -18.10
C GLY A 283 -10.51 1.09 -17.30
N ALA A 284 -11.60 1.17 -16.52
CA ALA A 284 -12.01 0.04 -15.67
C ALA A 284 -12.42 -1.17 -16.52
N HIS A 285 -12.08 -2.38 -16.06
CA HIS A 285 -12.43 -3.61 -16.77
C HIS A 285 -13.88 -4.07 -16.54
N MET A 286 -14.64 -3.44 -15.63
CA MET A 286 -16.08 -3.71 -15.53
C MET A 286 -16.80 -3.05 -16.72
N PRO A 287 -17.49 -3.83 -17.58
CA PRO A 287 -18.16 -3.29 -18.75
C PRO A 287 -19.38 -2.45 -18.36
N ASN A 288 -19.80 -1.56 -19.27
CA ASN A 288 -21.08 -0.90 -19.13
C ASN A 288 -22.21 -1.87 -19.57
N PHE A 289 -23.12 -2.19 -18.66
CA PHE A 289 -24.24 -3.11 -18.90
C PHE A 289 -25.49 -2.41 -19.51
N ALA A 290 -25.41 -1.11 -19.81
CA ALA A 290 -26.49 -0.30 -20.37
C ALA A 290 -27.82 -0.46 -19.60
N LEU A 291 -27.73 -0.45 -18.26
CA LEU A 291 -28.84 -0.69 -17.36
C LEU A 291 -29.87 0.44 -17.40
N THR A 292 -31.16 0.11 -17.31
CA THR A 292 -32.20 1.14 -17.15
C THR A 292 -32.15 1.78 -15.77
N THR A 293 -32.84 2.92 -15.58
CA THR A 293 -32.90 3.59 -14.28
C THR A 293 -33.50 2.70 -13.19
N GLU A 294 -34.53 1.92 -13.52
CA GLU A 294 -35.20 0.98 -12.63
C GLU A 294 -34.27 -0.17 -12.24
N GLU A 295 -33.53 -0.71 -13.20
CA GLU A 295 -32.55 -1.78 -12.96
C GLU A 295 -31.41 -1.29 -12.05
N VAL A 296 -30.88 -0.09 -12.32
CA VAL A 296 -29.85 0.55 -11.48
C VAL A 296 -30.36 0.75 -10.06
N ASN A 297 -31.61 1.19 -9.89
CA ASN A 297 -32.22 1.38 -8.57
C ASN A 297 -32.34 0.06 -7.80
N ALA A 298 -32.85 -0.99 -8.45
CA ALA A 298 -33.00 -2.32 -7.84
C ALA A 298 -31.65 -2.95 -7.46
N LEU A 299 -30.67 -2.92 -8.36
CA LEU A 299 -29.31 -3.43 -8.09
C LEU A 299 -28.62 -2.65 -6.97
N THR A 300 -28.78 -1.32 -6.95
CA THR A 300 -28.26 -0.47 -5.87
C THR A 300 -28.89 -0.85 -4.53
N HIS A 301 -30.21 -1.04 -4.49
CA HIS A 301 -30.92 -1.41 -3.27
C HIS A 301 -30.48 -2.79 -2.77
N TYR A 302 -30.32 -3.76 -3.66
CA TYR A 302 -29.78 -5.08 -3.34
C TYR A 302 -28.38 -5.00 -2.72
N LEU A 303 -27.43 -4.35 -3.40
CA LEU A 303 -26.04 -4.25 -2.94
C LEU A 303 -25.89 -3.47 -1.63
N GLN A 304 -26.68 -2.40 -1.41
CA GLN A 304 -26.68 -1.63 -0.17
C GLN A 304 -27.36 -2.37 1.01
N ASN A 305 -27.99 -3.50 0.75
CA ASN A 305 -28.54 -4.40 1.76
C ASN A 305 -27.74 -5.70 1.90
N LEU A 306 -26.63 -5.88 1.18
CA LEU A 306 -25.66 -6.95 1.46
C LEU A 306 -24.77 -6.51 2.62
N LYS A 307 -25.24 -6.67 3.85
CA LYS A 307 -24.45 -6.40 5.06
C LYS A 307 -23.55 -7.57 5.37
#